data_AF-M6QA53-F1
#
_entry.id   AF-M6QA53-F1
#
_cell.length_a   1.000
_cell.length_b   1.000
_cell.length_c   1.000
_cell.angle_alpha   90.00
_cell.angle_beta   90.00
_cell.angle_gamma   90.00
#
_symmetry.space_group_name_H-M   'P 1'
#
loop_
_entity.id
_entity.type
_entity.pdbx_description
1 polymer ?
#
loop_
_entity_poly.entity_id
_entity_poly.type
_entity_poly.pdbx_seq_one_letter_code
_entity_poly.pdbx_strand_id
1 'polypeptide(L)'
;MAEKNKLSRRELVKASLKKNKDVEQLTNPLTNNDVKSIDPQLEKLRDFFKSLLNAHRRTISASIEFGEQLYNTKISIGHGGFIDYIEKNKAYLGFDRRAASNYLRIYQFQQFISKDAKTIQEAINDIRIATKGLPDPDVEKRLEKEVNPLEYNYTKAKKLYHLFKKKSKGKKGLKKPVADYIRRFIEEEIEKENNKHTKIISNLQNDLKLFL
;
A
#
# COMPACT_ATOMS: atom_id res chain seq x y z
N MET A 1 -65.48 17.61 5.34
CA MET A 1 -64.75 18.52 4.42
C MET A 1 -63.99 19.51 5.28
N ALA A 2 -62.67 19.73 5.22
CA ALA A 2 -61.61 19.29 4.33
C ALA A 2 -60.32 19.12 5.15
N GLU A 3 -59.55 18.06 4.88
CA GLU A 3 -58.27 17.80 5.53
C GLU A 3 -57.22 18.82 5.09
N LYS A 4 -56.43 19.28 6.07
CA LYS A 4 -55.35 20.25 5.89
C LYS A 4 -54.24 19.67 5.02
N ASN A 5 -54.01 20.34 3.88
CA ASN A 5 -52.91 20.09 2.95
C ASN A 5 -51.55 20.06 3.68
N LYS A 6 -51.01 18.85 3.91
CA LYS A 6 -49.61 18.67 4.35
C LYS A 6 -48.72 18.74 3.11
N LEU A 7 -47.83 19.74 3.07
CA LEU A 7 -46.84 19.88 2.00
C LEU A 7 -46.01 18.59 1.84
N SER A 8 -45.76 18.23 0.58
CA SER A 8 -45.00 17.05 0.22
C SER A 8 -43.52 17.22 0.55
N ARG A 9 -42.82 16.13 0.85
CA ARG A 9 -41.39 16.09 1.16
C ARG A 9 -40.53 16.77 0.08
N ARG A 10 -40.97 16.78 -1.18
CA ARG A 10 -40.31 17.49 -2.28
C ARG A 10 -40.43 19.02 -2.20
N GLU A 11 -41.53 19.53 -1.65
CA GLU A 11 -41.76 20.96 -1.48
C GLU A 11 -40.98 21.50 -0.28
N LEU A 12 -40.86 20.71 0.79
CA LEU A 12 -39.98 21.01 1.92
C LEU A 12 -38.52 21.12 1.47
N VAL A 13 -38.05 20.19 0.62
CA VAL A 13 -36.68 20.22 0.07
C VAL A 13 -36.46 21.46 -0.81
N LYS A 14 -37.41 21.82 -1.68
CA LYS A 14 -37.33 23.03 -2.51
C LYS A 14 -37.36 24.31 -1.67
N ALA A 15 -38.11 24.35 -0.57
CA ALA A 15 -38.13 25.50 0.35
C ALA A 15 -36.79 25.65 1.09
N SER A 16 -36.16 24.56 1.53
CA SER A 16 -34.83 24.60 2.13
C SER A 16 -33.73 24.98 1.13
N LEU A 17 -33.85 24.59 -0.14
CA LEU A 17 -32.91 25.00 -1.19
C LEU A 17 -33.05 26.48 -1.58
N LYS A 18 -34.28 27.05 -1.52
CA LYS A 18 -34.49 28.49 -1.71
C LYS A 18 -33.94 29.32 -0.54
N LYS A 19 -34.15 28.88 0.71
CA LYS A 19 -33.56 29.53 1.89
C LYS A 19 -32.03 29.58 1.85
N ASN A 20 -31.37 28.62 1.21
CA ASN A 20 -29.91 28.63 1.07
C ASN A 20 -29.41 29.51 -0.08
N LYS A 21 -30.24 29.85 -1.08
CA LYS A 21 -29.88 30.80 -2.14
C LYS A 21 -29.96 32.26 -1.68
N ASP A 22 -30.86 32.58 -0.76
CA ASP A 22 -30.98 33.94 -0.21
C ASP A 22 -29.89 34.26 0.85
N VAL A 23 -29.06 33.29 1.22
CA VAL A 23 -27.91 33.46 2.14
C VAL A 23 -26.58 33.66 1.38
N GLU A 24 -26.56 33.52 0.05
CA GLU A 24 -25.35 33.71 -0.78
C GLU A 24 -24.94 35.18 -1.00
N GLN A 25 -25.55 36.17 -0.32
CA GLN A 25 -25.21 37.59 -0.50
C GLN A 25 -24.54 38.31 0.69
N LEU A 26 -24.06 37.60 1.72
CA LEU A 26 -23.27 38.23 2.79
C LEU A 26 -21.98 37.47 3.13
N THR A 27 -21.24 37.04 2.11
CA THR A 27 -19.81 36.75 2.27
C THR A 27 -19.02 37.73 1.43
N ASN A 28 -18.91 38.97 1.93
CA ASN A 28 -17.76 39.77 1.59
C ASN A 28 -16.52 38.94 1.97
N PRO A 29 -15.61 38.65 1.02
CA PRO A 29 -14.32 38.10 1.41
C PRO A 29 -13.68 39.15 2.31
N LEU A 30 -13.44 38.78 3.58
CA LEU A 30 -12.54 39.52 4.45
C LEU A 30 -11.20 39.57 3.73
N THR A 31 -10.99 40.65 2.99
CA THR A 31 -9.70 41.03 2.45
C THR A 31 -8.74 41.12 3.63
N ASN A 32 -7.51 40.67 3.41
CA ASN A 32 -6.39 40.68 4.36
C ASN A 32 -5.98 42.12 4.72
N ASN A 33 -6.88 42.89 5.32
CA ASN A 33 -6.64 44.23 5.83
C ASN A 33 -6.75 44.18 7.36
N ASP A 34 -5.59 44.10 8.00
CA ASP A 34 -5.28 44.55 9.36
C ASP A 34 -6.41 44.45 10.40
N VAL A 35 -6.80 43.23 10.77
CA VAL A 35 -7.39 43.01 12.11
C VAL A 35 -6.24 43.10 13.13
N LYS A 36 -5.81 44.32 13.44
CA LYS A 36 -5.02 44.56 14.67
C LYS A 36 -5.97 44.38 15.84
N SER A 37 -5.98 43.17 16.40
CA SER A 37 -6.67 42.91 17.64
C SER A 37 -6.05 43.77 18.73
N ILE A 38 -6.84 44.69 19.30
CA ILE A 38 -6.46 45.49 20.47
C ILE A 38 -6.39 44.59 21.73
N ASP A 39 -7.05 43.42 21.70
CA ASP A 39 -7.07 42.47 22.81
C ASP A 39 -5.75 41.68 22.91
N PRO A 40 -4.97 41.85 24.01
CA PRO A 40 -3.74 41.11 24.25
C PRO A 40 -3.94 39.59 24.39
N GLN A 41 -5.15 39.12 24.76
CA GLN A 41 -5.44 37.69 24.86
C GLN A 41 -5.53 37.03 23.49
N LEU A 42 -6.14 37.71 22.51
CA LEU A 42 -6.21 37.24 21.12
C LEU A 42 -4.82 37.20 20.47
N GLU A 43 -3.94 38.16 20.78
CA GLU A 43 -2.54 38.10 20.32
C GLU A 43 -1.80 36.89 20.90
N LYS A 44 -1.94 36.63 22.22
CA LYS A 44 -1.38 35.44 22.86
C LYS A 44 -1.90 34.15 22.23
N LEU A 45 -3.19 34.07 21.94
CA LEU A 45 -3.81 32.90 21.31
C LEU A 45 -3.26 32.67 19.90
N ARG A 46 -3.15 33.73 19.10
CA ARG A 46 -2.56 33.69 17.76
C ARG A 46 -1.12 33.20 17.81
N ASP A 47 -0.31 33.74 18.71
CA ASP A 47 1.11 33.41 18.79
C ASP A 47 1.33 31.98 19.30
N PHE A 48 0.49 31.52 20.24
CA PHE A 48 0.46 30.13 20.65
C PHE A 48 0.08 29.19 19.49
N PHE A 49 -0.93 29.55 18.69
CA PHE A 49 -1.31 28.77 17.52
C PHE A 49 -0.19 28.71 16.46
N LYS A 50 0.53 29.81 16.21
CA LYS A 50 1.72 29.80 15.35
C LYS A 50 2.81 28.88 15.88
N SER A 51 3.06 28.88 17.19
CA SER A 51 4.00 27.96 17.82
C SER A 51 3.61 26.49 17.63
N LEU A 52 2.31 26.18 17.77
CA LEU A 52 1.76 24.85 17.50
C LEU A 52 1.96 24.42 16.04
N LEU A 53 1.66 25.29 15.07
CA LEU A 53 1.91 25.02 13.65
C LEU A 53 3.40 24.75 13.37
N ASN A 54 4.30 25.49 14.01
CA ASN A 54 5.75 25.25 13.89
C ASN A 54 6.17 23.91 14.51
N ALA A 55 5.54 23.47 15.60
CA ALA A 55 5.76 22.14 16.16
C ALA A 55 5.32 21.04 15.17
N HIS A 56 4.15 21.19 14.55
CA HIS A 56 3.68 20.25 13.53
C HIS A 56 4.63 20.16 12.34
N ARG A 57 5.10 21.32 11.83
CA ARG A 57 6.07 21.36 10.74
C ARG A 57 7.36 20.60 11.09
N ARG A 58 7.87 20.79 12.31
CA ARG A 58 9.04 20.05 12.80
C ARG A 58 8.79 18.54 12.84
N THR A 59 7.61 18.10 13.27
CA THR A 59 7.24 16.67 13.26
C THR A 59 7.23 16.09 11.84
N ILE A 60 6.69 16.83 10.87
CA ILE A 60 6.71 16.41 9.46
C ILE A 60 8.14 16.36 8.93
N SER A 61 8.97 17.37 9.20
CA SER A 61 10.39 17.38 8.82
C SER A 61 11.15 16.18 9.41
N ALA A 62 10.97 15.90 10.71
CA ALA A 62 11.58 14.73 11.36
C ALA A 62 11.09 13.40 10.74
N SER A 63 9.82 13.35 10.29
CA SER A 63 9.28 12.18 9.61
C SER A 63 9.91 11.97 8.23
N ILE A 64 10.23 13.05 7.52
CA ILE A 64 10.95 13.02 6.24
C ILE A 64 12.38 12.53 6.45
N GLU A 65 13.10 13.10 7.42
CA GLU A 65 14.46 12.69 7.79
C GLU A 65 14.52 11.21 8.20
N PHE A 66 13.53 10.75 8.99
CA PHE A 66 13.44 9.33 9.34
C PHE A 66 13.19 8.45 8.11
N GLY A 67 12.32 8.89 7.20
CA GLY A 67 12.09 8.21 5.93
C GLY A 67 13.35 8.11 5.05
N GLU A 68 14.22 9.12 5.08
CA GLU A 68 15.53 9.10 4.43
C GLU A 68 16.45 8.03 5.03
N GLN A 69 16.52 7.94 6.36
CA GLN A 69 17.32 6.90 7.03
C GLN A 69 16.83 5.49 6.68
N LEU A 70 15.50 5.30 6.60
CA LEU A 70 14.92 4.04 6.13
C LEU A 70 15.28 3.75 4.67
N TYR A 71 15.31 4.77 3.81
CA TYR A 71 15.72 4.63 2.42
C TYR A 71 17.18 4.22 2.28
N ASN A 72 18.09 4.86 3.03
CA ASN A 72 19.51 4.51 3.05
C ASN A 72 19.74 3.09 3.58
N THR A 73 19.03 2.73 4.66
CA THR A 73 19.06 1.37 5.22
C THR A 73 18.57 0.34 4.19
N LYS A 74 17.50 0.65 3.47
CA LYS A 74 16.96 -0.20 2.40
C LYS A 74 17.96 -0.40 1.26
N ILE A 75 18.69 0.65 0.87
CA ILE A 75 19.76 0.54 -0.15
C ILE A 75 20.87 -0.38 0.36
N SER A 76 21.31 -0.20 1.61
CA SER A 76 22.40 -0.98 2.21
C SER A 76 22.08 -2.47 2.32
N ILE A 77 20.82 -2.83 2.59
CA ILE A 77 20.40 -4.24 2.74
C ILE A 77 20.22 -4.94 1.38
N GLY A 78 19.93 -4.18 0.33
CA GLY A 78 19.63 -4.71 -1.00
C GLY A 78 18.16 -5.09 -1.21
N HIS A 79 17.78 -5.32 -2.47
CA HIS A 79 16.39 -5.59 -2.85
C HIS A 79 15.85 -6.87 -2.19
N GLY A 80 14.64 -6.78 -1.62
CA GLY A 80 13.89 -7.93 -1.07
C GLY A 80 14.09 -8.20 0.42
N GLY A 81 15.24 -7.84 1.01
CA GLY A 81 15.56 -8.14 2.41
C GLY A 81 15.09 -7.11 3.44
N PHE A 82 14.71 -5.90 2.99
CA PHE A 82 14.38 -4.80 3.90
C PHE A 82 13.17 -5.07 4.81
N ILE A 83 12.12 -5.69 4.28
CA ILE A 83 10.90 -5.96 5.06
C ILE A 83 11.19 -6.98 6.16
N ASP A 84 11.86 -8.08 5.81
CA ASP A 84 12.28 -9.11 6.76
C ASP A 84 13.21 -8.53 7.83
N TYR A 85 14.09 -7.60 7.45
CA TYR A 85 14.97 -6.92 8.38
C TYR A 85 14.19 -6.09 9.41
N ILE A 86 13.16 -5.34 9.00
CA ILE A 86 12.32 -4.58 9.92
C ILE A 86 11.52 -5.52 10.84
N GLU A 87 10.87 -6.55 10.29
CA GLU A 87 10.05 -7.47 11.10
C GLU A 87 10.89 -8.28 12.10
N LYS A 88 12.07 -8.77 11.71
CA LYS A 88 12.99 -9.49 12.62
C LYS A 88 13.48 -8.61 13.78
N ASN A 89 13.64 -7.31 13.55
CA ASN A 89 14.17 -6.37 14.55
C ASN A 89 13.07 -5.51 15.20
N LYS A 90 11.79 -5.79 14.94
CA LYS A 90 10.65 -5.00 15.40
C LYS A 90 10.66 -4.71 16.91
N ALA A 91 11.04 -5.69 17.72
CA ALA A 91 11.12 -5.55 19.18
C ALA A 91 12.15 -4.50 19.62
N TYR A 92 13.27 -4.37 18.89
CA TYR A 92 14.31 -3.37 19.16
C TYR A 92 13.97 -2.01 18.54
N LEU A 93 13.45 -2.01 17.32
CA LEU A 93 13.16 -0.80 16.55
C LEU A 93 11.94 -0.03 17.07
N GLY A 94 10.98 -0.72 17.71
CA GLY A 94 9.77 -0.09 18.24
C GLY A 94 8.74 0.31 17.19
N PHE A 95 8.95 -0.05 15.92
CA PHE A 95 8.01 0.19 14.82
C PHE A 95 7.91 -1.04 13.90
N ASP A 96 6.81 -1.13 13.17
CA ASP A 96 6.50 -2.27 12.29
C ASP A 96 6.68 -1.94 10.80
N ARG A 97 6.46 -2.95 9.94
CA ARG A 97 6.49 -2.79 8.48
C ARG A 97 5.60 -1.65 7.99
N ARG A 98 4.41 -1.48 8.57
CA ARG A 98 3.43 -0.47 8.12
C ARG A 98 3.94 0.94 8.42
N ALA A 99 4.47 1.16 9.61
CA ALA A 99 5.11 2.42 9.99
C ALA A 99 6.29 2.72 9.05
N ALA A 100 7.19 1.75 8.84
CA ALA A 100 8.33 1.92 7.93
C ALA A 100 7.88 2.30 6.50
N SER A 101 6.84 1.65 5.99
CA SER A 101 6.28 1.96 4.67
C SER A 101 5.69 3.36 4.58
N ASN A 102 5.02 3.83 5.64
CA ASN A 102 4.44 5.17 5.67
C ASN A 102 5.52 6.25 5.64
N TYR A 103 6.59 6.11 6.43
CA TYR A 103 7.69 7.08 6.46
C TYR A 103 8.51 7.07 5.17
N LEU A 104 8.72 5.89 4.56
CA LEU A 104 9.30 5.81 3.22
C LEU A 104 8.45 6.55 2.18
N ARG A 105 7.12 6.41 2.23
CA ARG A 105 6.21 7.11 1.34
C ARG A 105 6.28 8.63 1.55
N ILE A 106 6.32 9.08 2.81
CA ILE A 106 6.49 10.50 3.17
C ILE A 106 7.77 11.07 2.57
N TYR A 107 8.89 10.37 2.69
CA TYR A 107 10.16 10.80 2.12
C TYR A 107 10.13 10.86 0.58
N GLN A 108 9.60 9.82 -0.07
CA GLN A 108 9.54 9.72 -1.54
C GLN A 108 8.64 10.77 -2.19
N PHE A 109 7.60 11.20 -1.47
CA PHE A 109 6.55 12.08 -1.97
C PHE A 109 6.44 13.37 -1.17
N GLN A 110 7.51 13.78 -0.50
CA GLN A 110 7.56 14.97 0.36
C GLN A 110 7.11 16.25 -0.36
N GLN A 111 7.33 16.34 -1.68
CA GLN A 111 6.91 17.44 -2.53
C GLN A 111 5.39 17.63 -2.61
N PHE A 112 4.60 16.60 -2.28
CA PHE A 112 3.14 16.63 -2.32
C PHE A 112 2.51 16.94 -0.96
N ILE A 113 3.30 17.06 0.11
CA ILE A 113 2.80 17.33 1.46
C ILE A 113 2.48 18.83 1.59
N SER A 114 1.27 19.16 2.03
CA SER A 114 0.89 20.55 2.28
C SER A 114 1.70 21.15 3.44
N LYS A 115 2.03 22.44 3.36
CA LYS A 115 2.65 23.20 4.45
C LYS A 115 1.76 23.32 5.70
N ASP A 116 0.48 23.04 5.53
CA ASP A 116 -0.55 23.09 6.56
C ASP A 116 -0.86 21.71 7.16
N ALA A 117 -0.15 20.66 6.73
CA ALA A 117 -0.28 19.33 7.32
C ALA A 117 0.13 19.36 8.80
N LYS A 118 -0.79 18.98 9.68
CA LYS A 118 -0.62 18.97 11.14
C LYS A 118 -0.21 17.60 11.65
N THR A 119 -0.57 16.56 10.90
CA THR A 119 -0.32 15.16 11.29
C THR A 119 0.29 14.35 10.16
N ILE A 120 0.92 13.24 10.53
CA ILE A 120 1.42 12.24 9.59
C ILE A 120 0.28 11.69 8.71
N GLN A 121 -0.92 11.50 9.25
CA GLN A 121 -2.05 11.00 8.48
C GLN A 121 -2.53 12.01 7.42
N GLU A 122 -2.54 13.29 7.75
CA GLU A 122 -2.85 14.35 6.79
C GLU A 122 -1.82 14.39 5.67
N ALA A 123 -0.52 14.32 5.99
CA ALA A 123 0.55 14.24 5.00
C ALA A 123 0.40 13.02 4.07
N ILE A 124 0.05 11.84 4.62
CA ILE A 124 -0.21 10.63 3.82
C ILE A 124 -1.45 10.81 2.93
N ASN A 125 -2.50 11.48 3.42
CA ASN A 125 -3.70 11.72 2.65
C ASN A 125 -3.46 12.74 1.53
N ASP A 126 -2.66 13.78 1.78
CA ASP A 126 -2.22 14.75 0.77
C ASP A 126 -1.49 14.03 -0.37
N ILE A 127 -0.53 13.15 -0.01
CA ILE A 127 0.17 12.31 -0.97
C ILE A 127 -0.83 11.45 -1.76
N ARG A 128 -1.74 10.75 -1.07
CA ARG A 128 -2.73 9.87 -1.72
C ARG A 128 -3.66 10.62 -2.67
N ILE A 129 -4.04 11.85 -2.34
CA ILE A 129 -4.86 12.70 -3.21
C ILE A 129 -4.05 13.15 -4.42
N ALA A 130 -2.82 13.62 -4.20
CA ALA A 130 -1.94 14.11 -5.26
C ALA A 130 -1.49 13.00 -6.23
N THR A 131 -1.34 11.77 -5.74
CA THR A 131 -0.95 10.61 -6.56
C THR A 131 -2.14 9.83 -7.13
N LYS A 132 -3.37 10.25 -6.85
CA LYS A 132 -4.59 9.56 -7.31
C LYS A 132 -4.66 9.56 -8.84
N GLY A 133 -4.45 8.39 -9.44
CA GLY A 133 -4.50 8.20 -10.90
C GLY A 133 -3.13 8.21 -11.59
N LEU A 134 -2.05 8.49 -10.85
CA LEU A 134 -0.72 8.11 -11.31
C LEU A 134 -0.58 6.58 -11.19
N PRO A 135 0.15 5.92 -12.11
CA PRO A 135 0.59 4.56 -11.85
C PRO A 135 1.33 4.57 -10.52
N ASP A 136 0.94 3.69 -9.58
CA ASP A 136 1.71 3.51 -8.35
C ASP A 136 3.19 3.41 -8.75
N PRO A 137 4.08 4.17 -8.08
CA PRO A 137 5.50 4.06 -8.36
C PRO A 137 5.84 2.57 -8.38
N ASP A 138 6.64 2.11 -9.36
CA ASP A 138 7.00 0.69 -9.48
C ASP A 138 7.50 0.08 -8.15
N VAL A 139 7.92 0.93 -7.22
CA VAL A 139 8.27 0.64 -5.84
C VAL A 139 7.08 0.09 -5.01
N GLU A 140 5.86 0.59 -5.14
CA GLU A 140 4.68 0.09 -4.41
C GLU A 140 4.20 -1.26 -4.92
N LYS A 141 4.21 -1.48 -6.23
CA LYS A 141 4.00 -2.82 -6.80
C LYS A 141 5.10 -3.82 -6.42
N ARG A 142 6.30 -3.34 -6.09
CA ARG A 142 7.41 -4.14 -5.54
C ARG A 142 7.35 -4.28 -4.00
N LEU A 143 6.70 -3.37 -3.29
CA LEU A 143 6.53 -3.40 -1.81
C LEU A 143 5.32 -4.24 -1.37
N GLU A 144 4.28 -4.35 -2.21
CA GLU A 144 3.06 -5.11 -1.89
C GLU A 144 2.96 -6.47 -2.55
N LYS A 145 3.83 -6.80 -3.51
CA LYS A 145 4.09 -8.20 -3.83
C LYS A 145 5.20 -8.68 -2.91
N GLU A 146 4.79 -9.04 -1.69
CA GLU A 146 5.32 -10.26 -1.09
C GLU A 146 5.31 -11.33 -2.19
N VAL A 147 6.45 -11.50 -2.87
CA VAL A 147 6.88 -12.84 -3.25
C VAL A 147 7.32 -13.48 -1.93
N ASN A 148 6.36 -13.71 -1.03
CA ASN A 148 6.46 -14.91 -0.23
C ASN A 148 6.51 -16.00 -1.31
N PRO A 149 7.64 -16.69 -1.53
CA PRO A 149 7.57 -17.92 -2.29
C PRO A 149 6.54 -18.74 -1.53
N LEU A 150 5.33 -18.85 -2.09
CA LEU A 150 4.29 -19.70 -1.55
C LEU A 150 4.98 -21.03 -1.25
N GLU A 151 5.10 -21.39 0.03
CA GLU A 151 5.86 -22.55 0.44
C GLU A 151 5.40 -23.73 -0.40
N TYR A 152 6.31 -24.24 -1.23
CA TYR A 152 5.94 -25.24 -2.19
C TYR A 152 5.49 -26.48 -1.44
N ASN A 153 4.25 -26.89 -1.69
CA ASN A 153 3.65 -28.06 -1.07
C ASN A 153 3.31 -29.05 -2.18
N TYR A 154 4.08 -30.14 -2.23
CA TYR A 154 3.95 -31.20 -3.24
C TYR A 154 2.53 -31.77 -3.31
N THR A 155 1.89 -32.07 -2.17
CA THR A 155 0.54 -32.63 -2.12
C THR A 155 -0.50 -31.67 -2.70
N LYS A 156 -0.36 -30.38 -2.42
CA LYS A 156 -1.21 -29.33 -2.99
C LYS A 156 -0.98 -29.18 -4.50
N ALA A 157 0.28 -29.21 -4.94
CA ALA A 157 0.65 -29.10 -6.35
C ALA A 157 0.12 -30.29 -7.17
N LYS A 158 0.22 -31.52 -6.65
CA LYS A 158 -0.35 -32.74 -7.25
C LYS A 158 -1.86 -32.65 -7.44
N LYS A 159 -2.59 -32.19 -6.41
CA LYS A 159 -4.05 -31.98 -6.50
C LYS A 159 -4.41 -30.96 -7.57
N LEU A 160 -3.67 -29.84 -7.63
CA LEU A 160 -3.88 -28.79 -8.63
C LEU A 160 -3.59 -29.28 -10.05
N TYR A 161 -2.53 -30.06 -10.24
CA TYR A 161 -2.20 -30.67 -11.54
C TYR A 161 -3.31 -31.62 -12.01
N HIS A 162 -3.82 -32.51 -11.16
CA HIS A 162 -4.90 -33.41 -11.53
C HIS A 162 -6.20 -32.66 -11.86
N LEU A 163 -6.51 -31.59 -11.11
CA LEU A 163 -7.67 -30.75 -11.38
C LEU A 163 -7.53 -29.99 -12.71
N PHE A 164 -6.33 -29.50 -13.01
CA PHE A 164 -5.97 -28.88 -14.29
C PHE A 164 -6.14 -29.88 -15.44
N LYS A 165 -5.57 -31.08 -15.30
CA LYS A 165 -5.66 -32.16 -16.31
C LYS A 165 -7.09 -32.61 -16.56
N LYS A 166 -7.93 -32.69 -15.52
CA LYS A 166 -9.34 -33.09 -15.62
C LYS A 166 -10.23 -32.03 -16.29
N LYS A 167 -9.89 -30.75 -16.16
CA LYS A 167 -10.75 -29.66 -16.65
C LYS A 167 -10.51 -29.26 -18.11
N SER A 168 -9.50 -29.80 -18.81
CA SER A 168 -9.21 -29.59 -20.24
C SER A 168 -9.27 -28.13 -20.74
N LYS A 169 -9.20 -27.14 -19.86
CA LYS A 169 -9.17 -25.73 -20.24
C LYS A 169 -7.72 -25.33 -20.37
N GLY A 170 -7.32 -24.97 -21.59
CA GLY A 170 -5.99 -24.43 -21.87
C GLY A 170 -5.64 -23.29 -20.92
N LYS A 171 -4.36 -22.92 -20.87
CA LYS A 171 -3.75 -21.93 -19.95
C LYS A 171 -4.50 -20.59 -19.77
N LYS A 172 -5.48 -20.27 -20.61
CA LYS A 172 -6.35 -19.09 -20.51
C LYS A 172 -7.19 -19.13 -19.23
N GLY A 173 -6.91 -18.22 -18.31
CA GLY A 173 -7.65 -18.03 -17.06
C GLY A 173 -6.97 -18.59 -15.80
N LEU A 174 -5.79 -19.21 -15.93
CA LEU A 174 -5.05 -19.69 -14.77
C LEU A 174 -4.25 -18.55 -14.13
N LYS A 175 -4.46 -18.30 -12.83
CA LYS A 175 -3.66 -17.31 -12.08
C LYS A 175 -2.19 -17.74 -12.08
N LYS A 176 -1.27 -16.78 -12.30
CA LYS A 176 0.18 -17.02 -12.41
C LYS A 176 0.76 -17.91 -11.27
N PRO A 177 0.44 -17.69 -9.97
CA PRO A 177 0.97 -18.52 -8.89
C PRO A 177 0.54 -20.00 -8.97
N VAL A 178 -0.68 -20.25 -9.47
CA VAL A 178 -1.18 -21.62 -9.65
C VAL A 178 -0.47 -22.29 -10.84
N ALA A 179 -0.20 -21.53 -11.90
CA ALA A 179 0.57 -22.01 -13.04
C ALA A 179 2.01 -22.37 -12.64
N ASP A 180 2.64 -21.55 -11.80
CA ASP A 180 4.00 -21.80 -11.31
C ASP A 180 4.04 -23.02 -10.36
N TYR A 181 3.02 -23.23 -9.52
CA TYR A 181 2.89 -24.46 -8.70
C TYR A 181 2.79 -25.73 -9.54
N ILE A 182 1.98 -25.69 -10.59
CA ILE A 182 1.78 -26.84 -11.48
C ILE A 182 3.03 -27.09 -12.30
N ARG A 183 3.70 -26.03 -12.79
CA ARG A 183 4.98 -26.15 -13.51
C ARG A 183 6.02 -26.86 -12.65
N ARG A 184 6.24 -26.39 -11.41
CA ARG A 184 7.22 -26.98 -10.50
C ARG A 184 6.94 -28.45 -10.20
N PHE A 185 5.68 -28.83 -10.03
CA PHE A 185 5.30 -30.24 -9.88
C PHE A 185 5.65 -31.08 -11.11
N ILE A 186 5.39 -30.56 -12.33
CA ILE A 186 5.73 -31.27 -13.56
C ILE A 186 7.25 -31.43 -13.71
N GLU A 187 8.02 -30.39 -13.40
CA GLU A 187 9.49 -30.42 -13.43
C GLU A 187 10.04 -31.48 -12.46
N GLU A 188 9.55 -31.51 -11.21
CA GLU A 188 9.96 -32.51 -10.21
C GLU A 188 9.58 -33.94 -10.61
N GLU A 189 8.42 -34.16 -11.25
CA GLU A 189 8.04 -35.50 -11.73
C GLU A 189 8.88 -35.95 -12.93
N ILE A 190 9.23 -35.03 -13.84
CA ILE A 190 10.17 -35.31 -14.94
C ILE A 190 11.53 -35.71 -14.37
N GLU A 191 12.04 -34.97 -13.39
CA GLU A 191 13.32 -35.26 -12.76
C GLU A 191 13.33 -36.61 -12.05
N LYS A 192 12.25 -36.96 -11.33
CA LYS A 192 12.11 -38.28 -10.68
C LYS A 192 12.15 -39.43 -11.69
N GLU A 193 11.39 -39.34 -12.77
CA GLU A 193 11.38 -40.39 -13.80
C GLU A 193 12.73 -40.48 -14.52
N ASN A 194 13.35 -39.34 -14.86
CA ASN A 194 14.69 -39.32 -15.44
C ASN A 194 15.71 -40.01 -14.52
N ASN A 195 15.74 -39.66 -13.24
CA ASN A 195 16.64 -40.29 -12.27
C ASN A 195 16.43 -41.80 -12.15
N LYS A 196 15.17 -42.26 -12.23
CA LYS A 196 14.84 -43.69 -12.23
C LYS A 196 15.39 -44.38 -13.48
N HIS A 197 15.18 -43.80 -14.66
CA HIS A 197 15.69 -44.35 -15.92
C HIS A 197 17.21 -44.31 -15.99
N THR A 198 17.86 -43.24 -15.54
CA THR A 198 19.32 -43.12 -15.47
C THR A 198 19.91 -44.20 -14.57
N LYS A 199 19.28 -44.51 -13.42
CA LYS A 199 19.70 -45.62 -12.56
C LYS A 199 19.61 -46.98 -13.25
N ILE A 200 18.51 -47.23 -13.97
CA ILE A 200 18.33 -48.47 -14.74
C ILE A 200 19.42 -48.60 -15.81
N ILE A 201 19.65 -47.53 -16.58
CA ILE A 201 20.67 -47.50 -17.62
C ILE A 201 22.07 -47.72 -17.02
N SER A 202 22.38 -47.07 -15.90
CA SER A 202 23.65 -47.25 -15.20
C SER A 202 23.87 -48.69 -14.76
N ASN A 203 22.84 -49.35 -14.21
CA ASN A 203 22.92 -50.77 -13.85
C ASN A 203 23.18 -51.64 -15.07
N LEU A 204 22.44 -51.46 -16.17
CA LEU A 204 22.64 -52.21 -17.41
C LEU A 204 24.02 -51.97 -18.02
N GLN A 205 24.55 -50.75 -17.94
CA GLN A 205 25.91 -50.43 -18.38
C GLN A 205 26.97 -51.11 -17.51
N ASN A 206 26.74 -51.20 -16.20
CA ASN A 206 27.62 -51.94 -15.30
C ASN A 206 27.58 -53.43 -15.61
N ASP A 207 26.40 -54.00 -15.83
CA ASP A 207 26.24 -55.40 -16.24
C ASP A 207 26.97 -55.67 -17.57
N LEU A 208 26.83 -54.78 -18.55
CA LEU A 208 27.49 -54.91 -19.86
C LEU A 208 29.01 -54.83 -19.75
N LYS A 209 29.56 -54.02 -18.84
CA LYS A 209 31.00 -53.99 -18.53
C LYS A 209 31.53 -55.27 -17.90
N LEU A 210 30.68 -56.11 -17.29
CA LEU A 210 31.11 -57.42 -16.78
C LEU A 210 31.36 -58.44 -17.89
N PHE A 211 30.91 -58.15 -19.11
CA PHE A 211 31.05 -59.01 -20.29
C PHE A 211 32.02 -58.45 -21.35
N LEU A 212 32.69 -57.32 -21.07
CA LEU A 212 33.75 -56.71 -21.89
C LEU A 212 35.09 -56.81 -21.16
#